data_AF-A0A6I5NIF8-F1
#
_entry.id   AF-A0A6I5NIF8-F1
#
_cell.length_a   1.000
_cell.length_b   1.000
_cell.length_c   1.000
_cell.angle_alpha   90.00
_cell.angle_beta   90.00
_cell.angle_gamma   90.00
#
_symmetry.space_group_name_H-M   'P 1'
#
loop_
_entity.id
_entity.type
_entity.pdbx_description
1 polymer ?
#
loop_
_entity_poly.entity_id
_entity_poly.type
_entity_poly.pdbx_seq_one_letter_code
_entity_poly.pdbx_strand_id
1 'polypeptide(L)'
;MFNRTALLTLAVLTSSLTISSIAQAEVAEPDSETTVLSNHAGMEAADTSAASTQLAPARRLTPEEQWLRGERANRLYDTGERHRRLGDTSEALASYRSSLFMFEVLAAAATDPEVKASFEAAASFVRSRISDLQTMSQAE
;
A
#
# COMPACT_ATOMS: atom_id res chain seq x y z
N MET A 1 42.35 18.03 39.82
CA MET A 1 42.26 19.29 39.07
C MET A 1 41.70 18.98 37.68
N PHE A 2 40.54 19.59 37.31
CA PHE A 2 39.98 19.75 35.95
C PHE A 2 39.78 18.50 35.06
N ASN A 3 38.70 18.27 34.32
CA ASN A 3 37.42 18.94 34.10
C ASN A 3 36.52 17.98 33.28
N ARG A 4 35.21 18.06 33.50
CA ARG A 4 34.10 18.09 32.52
C ARG A 4 34.16 17.31 31.20
N THR A 5 33.15 16.45 31.03
CA THR A 5 32.14 16.53 29.95
C THR A 5 32.59 17.10 28.59
N ALA A 6 32.93 16.19 27.68
CA ALA A 6 32.92 16.28 26.22
C ALA A 6 33.45 14.90 25.75
N LEU A 7 32.79 14.06 24.97
CA LEU A 7 31.90 14.26 23.85
C LEU A 7 31.16 12.93 23.59
N LEU A 8 29.89 13.04 23.21
CA LEU A 8 29.15 12.01 22.50
C LEU A 8 29.84 11.67 21.16
N THR A 9 30.07 10.39 20.89
CA THR A 9 29.99 9.78 19.53
C THR A 9 29.98 8.25 19.72
N LEU A 10 28.81 7.62 19.78
CA LEU A 10 28.10 7.03 18.63
C LEU A 10 28.98 6.10 17.78
N ALA A 11 28.85 4.79 17.98
CA ALA A 11 28.93 3.77 16.91
C ALA A 11 28.54 2.38 17.46
N VAL A 12 27.28 2.02 17.25
CA VAL A 12 26.80 0.63 17.24
C VAL A 12 27.37 -0.02 15.99
N LEU A 13 28.02 -1.19 16.08
CA LEU A 13 28.12 -2.10 14.93
C LEU A 13 28.51 -3.53 15.36
N THR A 14 27.83 -4.48 14.72
CA THR A 14 28.18 -5.90 14.50
C THR A 14 27.90 -6.92 15.62
N SER A 15 26.92 -7.78 15.36
CA SER A 15 26.86 -9.23 15.69
C SER A 15 25.43 -9.70 15.38
N SER A 16 25.10 -10.81 14.72
CA SER A 16 25.86 -11.89 14.08
C SER A 16 24.86 -12.70 13.25
N LEU A 17 25.32 -13.26 12.13
CA LEU A 17 24.64 -14.32 11.39
C LEU A 17 24.46 -15.56 12.29
N THR A 18 23.31 -16.23 12.19
CA THR A 18 23.23 -17.71 12.26
C THR A 18 22.01 -18.22 11.50
N ILE A 19 22.27 -18.99 10.45
CA ILE A 19 21.35 -19.91 9.77
C ILE A 19 21.55 -21.28 10.44
N SER A 20 20.49 -21.95 10.88
CA SER A 20 20.39 -23.42 10.96
C SER A 20 19.00 -23.88 11.40
N SER A 21 18.39 -24.74 10.59
CA SER A 21 17.79 -26.04 10.97
C SER A 21 16.46 -26.30 10.24
N ILE A 22 16.54 -27.17 9.24
CA ILE A 22 15.41 -27.88 8.62
C ILE A 22 15.34 -29.25 9.28
N ALA A 23 14.18 -29.63 9.81
CA ALA A 23 13.83 -31.02 10.09
C ALA A 23 12.37 -31.26 9.73
N GLN A 24 12.15 -32.19 8.80
CA GLN A 24 10.87 -32.70 8.35
C GLN A 24 10.26 -33.69 9.36
N ALA A 25 8.93 -33.69 9.45
CA ALA A 25 8.03 -34.84 9.27
C ALA A 25 6.77 -34.67 10.14
N GLU A 26 5.59 -34.58 9.53
CA GLU A 26 4.57 -35.63 9.64
C GLU A 26 3.40 -35.34 8.68
N VAL A 27 2.93 -36.41 8.05
CA VAL A 27 1.82 -36.46 7.10
C VAL A 27 0.52 -36.53 7.89
N ALA A 28 -0.38 -35.59 7.65
CA ALA A 28 -1.80 -35.74 7.94
C ALA A 28 -2.58 -35.05 6.82
N GLU A 29 -3.29 -35.82 6.01
CA GLU A 29 -4.24 -35.30 5.04
C GLU A 29 -5.43 -34.66 5.77
N PRO A 30 -5.88 -33.50 5.28
CA PRO A 30 -7.32 -33.30 5.19
C PRO A 30 -7.74 -32.99 3.75
N ASP A 31 -8.53 -33.91 3.19
CA ASP A 31 -9.56 -33.59 2.20
C ASP A 31 -10.33 -32.34 2.67
N SER A 32 -10.24 -31.24 1.92
CA SER A 32 -11.30 -30.22 1.83
C SER A 32 -10.89 -29.17 0.79
N GLU A 33 -11.63 -29.17 -0.31
CA GLU A 33 -11.80 -28.04 -1.21
C GLU A 33 -12.03 -26.75 -0.41
N THR A 34 -11.03 -25.89 -0.26
CA THR A 34 -11.15 -24.45 0.11
C THR A 34 -9.77 -23.81 0.32
N THR A 35 -8.85 -23.87 -0.65
CA THR A 35 -7.68 -22.98 -0.65
C THR A 35 -7.15 -22.74 -2.06
N VAL A 36 -7.89 -21.98 -2.86
CA VAL A 36 -7.33 -21.33 -4.07
C VAL A 36 -7.79 -19.88 -4.07
N LEU A 37 -7.30 -19.08 -3.09
CA LEU A 37 -7.30 -17.61 -3.12
C LEU A 37 -6.54 -17.02 -1.90
N SER A 38 -5.37 -17.58 -1.58
CA SER A 38 -4.48 -16.98 -0.57
C SER A 38 -3.02 -17.22 -0.94
N ASN A 39 -2.62 -16.72 -2.12
CA ASN A 39 -1.22 -16.63 -2.53
C ASN A 39 -1.01 -15.32 -3.33
N HIS A 40 -1.12 -14.17 -2.67
CA HIS A 40 -0.50 -12.92 -3.15
C HIS A 40 -0.09 -11.99 -2.00
N ALA A 41 0.34 -12.58 -0.88
CA ALA A 41 0.88 -11.85 0.27
C ALA A 41 2.30 -12.33 0.56
N GLY A 42 3.25 -11.88 -0.25
CA GLY A 42 4.68 -12.10 -0.03
C GLY A 42 5.49 -11.57 -1.20
N MET A 43 6.48 -10.71 -0.91
CA MET A 43 7.32 -9.93 -1.84
C MET A 43 6.59 -8.73 -2.48
N GLU A 44 7.02 -7.47 -2.40
CA GLU A 44 8.35 -6.91 -2.17
C GLU A 44 8.28 -5.63 -1.32
N ALA A 45 9.10 -5.59 -0.27
CA ALA A 45 9.58 -4.36 0.32
C ALA A 45 10.92 -4.02 -0.34
N ALA A 46 10.90 -3.30 -1.47
CA ALA A 46 12.04 -2.56 -2.02
C ALA A 46 11.65 -1.86 -3.34
N ASP A 47 10.86 -0.78 -3.29
CA ASP A 47 10.92 0.24 -4.37
C ASP A 47 10.28 1.59 -4.00
N THR A 48 10.53 2.05 -2.77
CA THR A 48 10.12 3.39 -2.30
C THR A 48 11.07 4.51 -2.74
N SER A 49 11.77 4.36 -3.87
CA SER A 49 12.67 5.41 -4.41
C SER A 49 12.38 5.83 -5.86
N ALA A 50 11.36 5.27 -6.52
CA ALA A 50 11.01 5.62 -7.90
C ALA A 50 9.75 6.51 -8.02
N ALA A 51 9.32 7.16 -6.94
CA ALA A 51 8.11 8.00 -6.91
C ALA A 51 8.25 9.36 -7.63
N SER A 52 9.27 9.57 -8.47
CA SER A 52 9.48 10.86 -9.15
C SER A 52 9.95 10.76 -10.59
N THR A 53 9.96 9.58 -11.21
CA THR A 53 10.42 9.43 -12.59
C THR A 53 9.24 9.43 -13.55
N GLN A 54 9.03 10.61 -14.14
CA GLN A 54 8.49 10.85 -15.48
C GLN A 54 7.13 10.21 -15.81
N LEU A 55 6.13 11.09 -15.85
CA LEU A 55 4.90 10.97 -16.62
C LEU A 55 5.24 10.67 -18.10
N ALA A 56 5.45 9.40 -18.45
CA ALA A 56 5.57 8.96 -19.82
C ALA A 56 4.19 9.06 -20.50
N PRO A 57 4.10 9.46 -21.78
CA PRO A 57 2.83 9.61 -22.47
C PRO A 57 2.12 8.26 -22.52
N ALA A 58 0.93 8.18 -21.89
CA ALA A 58 -0.12 7.17 -22.05
C ALA A 58 0.34 5.81 -22.58
N ARG A 59 1.32 5.18 -21.92
CA ARG A 59 1.62 3.78 -22.19
C ARG A 59 0.36 3.01 -21.79
N ARG A 60 -0.23 2.31 -22.76
CA ARG A 60 -1.31 1.35 -22.47
C ARG A 60 -0.77 0.36 -21.45
N LEU A 61 -1.41 0.33 -20.30
CA LEU A 61 -1.07 -0.63 -19.26
C LEU A 61 -1.56 -2.00 -19.69
N THR A 62 -0.74 -3.02 -19.50
CA THR A 62 -1.21 -4.40 -19.69
C THR A 62 -2.33 -4.69 -18.68
N PRO A 63 -3.23 -5.66 -18.95
CA PRO A 63 -4.26 -6.03 -17.98
C PRO A 63 -3.68 -6.42 -16.62
N GLU A 64 -2.53 -7.09 -16.59
CA GLU A 64 -1.80 -7.43 -15.37
C GLU A 64 -1.29 -6.19 -14.62
N GLU A 65 -0.68 -5.22 -15.33
CA GLU A 65 -0.24 -3.95 -14.75
C GLU A 65 -1.43 -3.15 -14.19
N GLN A 66 -2.58 -3.16 -14.88
CA GLN A 66 -3.82 -2.51 -14.41
C GLN A 66 -4.33 -3.17 -13.14
N TRP A 67 -4.37 -4.50 -13.11
CA TRP A 67 -4.82 -5.25 -11.94
C TRP A 67 -3.92 -5.03 -10.72
N LEU A 68 -2.60 -5.14 -10.87
CA LEU A 68 -1.63 -4.92 -9.79
C LEU A 68 -1.73 -3.51 -9.20
N ARG A 69 -1.87 -2.50 -10.07
CA ARG A 69 -2.05 -1.11 -9.63
C ARG A 69 -3.42 -0.89 -8.98
N GLY A 70 -4.47 -1.52 -9.47
CA GLY A 70 -5.80 -1.49 -8.86
C GLY A 70 -5.78 -2.09 -7.46
N GLU A 71 -5.12 -3.23 -7.28
CA GLU A 71 -4.96 -3.87 -5.97
C GLU A 71 -4.15 -3.00 -5.00
N ARG A 72 -3.11 -2.32 -5.49
CA ARG A 72 -2.39 -1.33 -4.69
C ARG A 72 -3.30 -0.15 -4.28
N ALA A 73 -4.15 0.34 -5.18
CA ALA A 73 -5.11 1.41 -4.89
C ALA A 73 -6.13 0.98 -3.83
N ASN A 74 -6.62 -0.26 -3.88
CA ASN A 74 -7.49 -0.85 -2.85
C ASN A 74 -6.80 -0.91 -1.48
N ARG A 75 -5.55 -1.40 -1.43
CA ARG A 75 -4.80 -1.46 -0.15
C ARG A 75 -4.57 -0.07 0.47
N LEU A 76 -4.36 0.96 -0.35
CA LEU A 76 -4.27 2.34 0.12
C LEU A 76 -5.61 2.84 0.67
N TYR A 77 -6.72 2.51 0.00
CA TYR A 77 -8.06 2.81 0.51
C TYR A 77 -8.30 2.14 1.87
N ASP A 78 -8.00 0.85 2.01
CA ASP A 78 -8.17 0.12 3.27
C ASP A 78 -7.29 0.67 4.39
N THR A 79 -6.11 1.18 4.04
CA THR A 79 -5.23 1.89 4.98
C THR A 79 -5.86 3.18 5.47
N GLY A 80 -6.48 3.95 4.56
CA GLY A 80 -7.25 5.14 4.91
C GLY A 80 -8.43 4.81 5.83
N GLU A 81 -9.16 3.73 5.56
CA GLU A 81 -10.24 3.25 6.42
C GLU A 81 -9.76 2.85 7.82
N ARG A 82 -8.57 2.26 7.93
CA ARG A 82 -7.97 1.95 9.24
C ARG A 82 -7.65 3.21 10.01
N HIS A 83 -6.95 4.18 9.41
CA HIS A 83 -6.64 5.46 10.05
C HIS A 83 -7.91 6.23 10.45
N ARG A 84 -8.92 6.24 9.57
CA ARG A 84 -10.22 6.85 9.88
C ARG A 84 -10.86 6.25 11.12
N ARG A 85 -10.83 4.91 11.27
CA ARG A 85 -11.37 4.22 12.45
C ARG A 85 -10.57 4.48 13.73
N LEU A 86 -9.28 4.80 13.60
CA LEU A 86 -8.42 5.18 14.72
C LEU A 86 -8.56 6.67 15.11
N GLY A 87 -9.24 7.48 14.29
CA GLY A 87 -9.35 8.93 14.48
C GLY A 87 -8.19 9.72 13.87
N ASP A 88 -7.25 9.06 13.19
CA ASP A 88 -6.12 9.68 12.50
C ASP A 88 -6.57 10.31 11.17
N THR A 89 -7.32 11.41 11.26
CA THR A 89 -7.98 12.02 10.09
C THR A 89 -6.98 12.48 9.01
N SER A 90 -5.80 12.96 9.41
CA SER A 90 -4.78 13.44 8.47
C SER A 90 -4.19 12.29 7.64
N GLU A 91 -3.85 11.19 8.28
CA GLU A 91 -3.31 9.97 7.68
C GLU A 91 -4.36 9.26 6.82
N ALA A 92 -5.62 9.28 7.25
CA ALA A 92 -6.75 8.79 6.46
C ALA A 92 -6.88 9.57 5.14
N LEU A 93 -6.87 10.90 5.20
CA LEU A 93 -6.94 11.77 4.03
C LEU A 93 -5.73 11.56 3.09
N ALA A 94 -4.52 11.42 3.63
CA ALA A 94 -3.34 11.14 2.83
C ALA A 94 -3.44 9.81 2.07
N SER A 95 -3.94 8.76 2.74
CA SER A 95 -4.14 7.43 2.16
C SER A 95 -5.22 7.44 1.07
N TYR A 96 -6.36 8.07 1.34
CA TYR A 96 -7.43 8.18 0.34
C TYR A 96 -7.02 9.00 -0.88
N ARG A 97 -6.29 10.11 -0.72
CA ARG A 97 -5.77 10.89 -1.86
C ARG A 97 -4.83 10.06 -2.74
N SER A 98 -3.98 9.24 -2.13
CA SER A 98 -3.09 8.34 -2.86
C SER A 98 -3.87 7.28 -3.64
N SER A 99 -4.91 6.69 -3.03
CA SER A 99 -5.81 5.74 -3.69
C SER A 99 -6.57 6.40 -4.85
N LEU A 100 -7.14 7.59 -4.64
CA LEU A 100 -7.86 8.36 -5.65
C LEU A 100 -6.99 8.63 -6.87
N PHE A 101 -5.77 9.12 -6.66
CA PHE A 101 -4.82 9.38 -7.74
C PHE A 101 -4.56 8.11 -8.59
N MET A 102 -4.39 6.95 -7.94
CA MET A 102 -4.17 5.70 -8.68
C MET A 102 -5.38 5.29 -9.51
N PHE A 103 -6.59 5.37 -8.96
CA PHE A 103 -7.81 5.06 -9.71
C PHE A 103 -8.03 6.01 -10.90
N GLU A 104 -7.73 7.30 -10.74
CA GLU A 104 -7.81 8.27 -11.85
C GLU A 104 -6.79 7.96 -12.96
N VAL A 105 -5.55 7.61 -12.60
CA VAL A 105 -4.52 7.19 -13.57
C VAL A 105 -4.94 5.90 -14.29
N LEU A 106 -5.53 4.94 -13.57
CA LEU A 106 -6.01 3.68 -14.15
C LEU A 106 -7.20 3.90 -15.09
N ALA A 107 -8.17 4.71 -14.70
CA ALA A 107 -9.29 5.09 -15.55
C ALA A 107 -8.83 5.80 -16.84
N ALA A 108 -7.81 6.66 -16.74
CA ALA A 108 -7.25 7.34 -17.91
C ALA A 108 -6.47 6.41 -18.85
N ALA A 109 -5.85 5.34 -18.31
CA ALA A 109 -5.07 4.37 -19.08
C ALA A 109 -5.90 3.18 -19.62
N ALA A 110 -7.08 2.93 -19.04
CA ALA A 110 -7.96 1.84 -19.42
C ALA A 110 -8.54 2.06 -20.83
N THR A 111 -8.39 1.05 -21.69
CA THR A 111 -8.96 1.05 -23.05
C THR A 111 -10.34 0.39 -23.09
N ASP A 112 -10.55 -0.61 -22.22
CA ASP A 112 -11.83 -1.27 -22.07
C ASP A 112 -12.80 -0.36 -21.28
N PRO A 113 -13.98 -0.03 -21.84
CA PRO A 113 -14.94 0.87 -21.20
C PRO A 113 -15.50 0.31 -19.88
N GLU A 114 -15.62 -1.00 -19.72
CA GLU A 114 -16.11 -1.61 -18.48
C GLU A 114 -15.06 -1.47 -17.36
N VAL A 115 -13.79 -1.78 -17.69
CA VAL A 115 -12.66 -1.61 -16.78
C VAL A 115 -12.50 -0.14 -16.39
N LYS A 116 -12.60 0.76 -17.37
CA LYS A 116 -12.56 2.21 -17.14
C LYS A 116 -13.68 2.66 -16.19
N ALA A 117 -14.93 2.25 -16.46
CA ALA A 117 -16.06 2.59 -15.62
C ALA A 117 -15.90 2.07 -14.18
N SER A 118 -15.31 0.88 -14.01
CA SER A 118 -14.99 0.33 -12.69
C SER A 118 -14.01 1.23 -11.92
N PHE A 119 -12.93 1.68 -12.55
CA PHE A 119 -11.97 2.60 -11.92
C PHE A 119 -12.55 3.99 -11.65
N GLU A 120 -13.40 4.51 -12.54
CA GLU A 120 -14.10 5.79 -12.33
C GLU A 120 -15.08 5.69 -11.15
N ALA A 121 -15.80 4.57 -11.02
CA ALA A 121 -16.68 4.32 -9.88
C ALA A 121 -15.89 4.24 -8.57
N ALA A 122 -14.75 3.54 -8.55
CA ALA A 122 -13.85 3.49 -7.40
C ALA A 122 -13.33 4.89 -7.03
N ALA A 123 -12.86 5.67 -8.02
CA ALA A 123 -12.41 7.04 -7.80
C ALA A 123 -13.52 7.93 -7.21
N SER A 124 -14.74 7.83 -7.74
CA SER A 124 -15.91 8.55 -7.23
C SER A 124 -16.20 8.20 -5.76
N PHE A 125 -16.17 6.91 -5.43
CA PHE A 125 -16.37 6.43 -4.07
C PHE A 125 -15.30 6.95 -3.09
N VAL A 126 -14.01 6.90 -3.47
CA VAL A 126 -12.93 7.45 -2.64
C VAL A 126 -13.06 8.97 -2.47
N ARG A 127 -13.46 9.69 -3.52
CA ARG A 127 -13.70 11.14 -3.45
C ARG A 127 -14.81 11.49 -2.46
N SER A 128 -15.88 10.70 -2.42
CA SER A 128 -16.95 10.84 -1.42
C SER A 128 -16.37 10.74 0.00
N ARG A 129 -15.53 9.74 0.28
CA ARG A 129 -14.92 9.56 1.61
C ARG A 129 -14.01 10.71 2.03
N ILE A 130 -13.25 11.26 1.09
CA ILE A 130 -12.42 12.44 1.33
C ILE A 130 -13.31 13.62 1.72
N SER A 131 -14.39 13.87 0.97
CA SER A 131 -15.33 14.96 1.24
C SER A 131 -15.99 14.83 2.60
N ASP A 132 -16.43 13.62 2.97
CA ASP A 132 -17.02 13.33 4.27
C ASP A 132 -16.06 13.68 5.41
N LEU A 133 -14.81 13.21 5.33
CA LEU A 133 -13.80 13.49 6.36
C LEU A 133 -13.40 14.95 6.44
N GLN A 134 -13.31 15.63 5.30
CA GLN A 134 -13.04 17.06 5.28
C GLN A 134 -14.15 17.84 5.98
N THR A 135 -15.42 17.44 5.78
CA THR A 135 -16.55 18.06 6.45
C THR A 135 -16.51 17.82 7.96
N MET A 136 -16.18 16.59 8.40
CA MET A 136 -16.02 16.26 9.81
C MET A 136 -14.90 17.06 10.48
N SER A 137 -13.74 17.19 9.82
CA SER A 137 -12.59 17.93 10.35
C SER A 137 -12.83 19.44 10.49
N GLN A 138 -13.79 20.02 9.77
CA GLN A 138 -14.14 21.45 9.88
C GLN A 138 -15.18 21.72 10.97
N ALA A 139 -15.79 20.67 11.53
CA ALA A 139 -16.82 20.77 12.56
C ALA A 139 -16.27 20.68 14.00
N GLU A 140 -14.98 20.38 14.15
CA GLU A 140 -14.23 20.34 15.42
C GLU A 140 -13.60 21.69 15.76
#